data_AF-A0A3R6Y2U1-F1
#
_entry.id   AF-A0A3R6Y2U1-F1
#
_cell.length_a   1.000
_cell.length_b   1.000
_cell.length_c   1.000
_cell.angle_alpha   90.00
_cell.angle_beta   90.00
_cell.angle_gamma   90.00
#
_symmetry.space_group_name_H-M   'P 1'
#
loop_
_entity.id
_entity.type
_entity.pdbx_description
1 polymer ?
#
loop_
_entity_poly.entity_id
_entity_poly.type
_entity_poly.pdbx_seq_one_letter_code
_entity_poly.pdbx_strand_id
1 'polypeptide(L)'
;MALNPAMIRLALSGTSFGESTVPFEFYRNPHIRSIEPQLAAPGTVLTLTGSYLKSAQWMKCKVEKADGSFSAQVEAEYREDKAGPCYKVELQQLGAIADGELRFYVALNGQQYVTSDFAKFNYVDQPEVPLGKDDKRKQH
;
A
#
# COMPACT_ATOMS: atom_id res chain seq x y z
N MET A 1 -10.03 -2.92 -18.14
CA MET A 1 -9.66 -3.05 -19.55
C MET A 1 -8.20 -3.48 -19.62
N ALA A 2 -7.94 -4.78 -19.80
CA ALA A 2 -6.58 -5.30 -19.94
C ALA A 2 -6.03 -4.84 -21.30
N LEU A 3 -4.77 -4.39 -21.32
CA LEU A 3 -4.06 -4.10 -22.57
C LEU A 3 -3.75 -5.44 -23.25
N ASN A 4 -3.71 -5.46 -24.59
CA ASN A 4 -3.44 -6.66 -25.38
C ASN A 4 -2.21 -7.41 -24.84
N PRO A 5 -2.24 -8.75 -24.74
CA PRO A 5 -1.10 -9.53 -24.27
C PRO A 5 0.08 -9.26 -25.20
N ALA A 6 1.22 -8.92 -24.60
CA ALA A 6 2.45 -8.76 -25.37
C ALA A 6 3.18 -10.09 -25.46
N MET A 7 3.67 -10.39 -26.66
CA MET A 7 4.49 -11.57 -26.91
C MET A 7 5.95 -11.23 -26.61
N ILE A 8 6.54 -11.96 -25.66
CA ILE A 8 7.98 -11.89 -25.42
C ILE A 8 8.68 -12.68 -26.53
N ARG A 9 9.75 -12.14 -27.10
CA ARG A 9 10.63 -12.88 -28.01
C ARG A 9 12.06 -12.78 -27.51
N LEU A 10 12.76 -13.91 -27.47
CA LEU A 10 14.14 -13.98 -27.00
C LEU A 10 15.05 -14.43 -28.14
N ALA A 11 16.13 -13.70 -28.39
CA ALA A 11 17.19 -14.09 -29.32
C ALA A 11 18.50 -14.23 -28.56
N LEU A 12 19.04 -15.45 -28.50
CA LEU A 12 20.32 -15.73 -27.83
C LEU A 12 21.52 -15.43 -28.74
N SER A 13 21.35 -15.62 -30.05
CA SER A 13 22.37 -15.36 -31.07
C SER A 13 22.25 -14.00 -31.76
N GLY A 14 21.20 -13.23 -31.45
CA GLY A 14 20.87 -11.96 -32.12
C GLY A 14 20.33 -12.11 -33.56
N THR A 15 20.24 -13.32 -34.09
CA THR A 15 19.88 -13.60 -35.49
C THR A 15 18.54 -14.31 -35.66
N SER A 16 18.07 -15.02 -34.64
CA SER A 16 16.75 -15.65 -34.63
C SER A 16 16.08 -15.47 -33.27
N PHE A 17 14.78 -15.21 -33.31
CA PHE A 17 13.95 -15.13 -32.11
C PHE A 17 13.24 -16.47 -31.92
N GLY A 18 13.33 -17.04 -30.72
CA GLY A 18 12.43 -18.11 -30.30
C GLY A 18 11.00 -17.58 -30.16
N GLU A 19 10.02 -18.44 -30.42
CA GLU A 19 8.64 -18.16 -30.04
C GLU A 19 8.46 -18.41 -28.54
N SER A 20 7.85 -17.47 -27.83
CA SER A 20 7.46 -17.65 -26.44
C SER A 20 5.95 -17.68 -26.35
N THR A 21 5.43 -18.67 -25.63
CA THR A 21 4.02 -18.73 -25.22
C THR A 21 3.80 -18.06 -23.86
N VAL A 22 4.83 -17.46 -23.26
CA VAL A 22 4.73 -16.80 -21.96
C VAL A 22 3.96 -15.48 -22.13
N PRO A 23 2.76 -15.35 -21.56
CA PRO A 23 2.01 -14.11 -21.64
C PRO A 23 2.71 -13.02 -20.82
N PHE A 24 2.86 -11.84 -21.41
CA PHE A 24 3.27 -10.65 -20.68
C PHE A 24 2.08 -9.70 -20.52
N GLU A 25 1.72 -9.42 -19.26
CA GLU A 25 0.67 -8.47 -18.93
C GLU A 25 1.27 -7.11 -18.57
N PHE A 26 0.83 -6.08 -19.29
CA PHE A 26 1.08 -4.70 -18.91
C PHE A 26 0.03 -4.22 -17.91
N TYR A 27 0.47 -3.81 -16.73
CA TYR A 27 -0.39 -3.14 -15.75
C TYR A 27 -0.24 -1.62 -15.88
N ARG A 28 -1.37 -0.92 -15.84
CA ARG A 28 -1.34 0.52 -15.57
C ARG A 28 -0.89 0.72 -14.13
N ASN A 29 -0.19 1.83 -13.88
CA ASN A 29 0.19 2.19 -12.52
C ASN A 29 -1.07 2.31 -11.65
N PRO A 30 -1.11 1.64 -10.48
CA PRO A 30 -2.20 1.81 -9.53
C PRO A 30 -2.27 3.28 -9.09
N HIS A 31 -3.49 3.78 -8.97
CA HIS A 31 -3.75 5.16 -8.57
C HIS A 31 -4.69 5.16 -7.37
N ILE A 32 -4.14 5.46 -6.19
CA ILE A 32 -4.91 5.57 -4.95
C ILE A 32 -5.68 6.90 -4.98
N ARG A 33 -6.96 6.86 -4.63
CA ARG A 33 -7.84 8.04 -4.57
C ARG A 33 -8.25 8.37 -3.14
N SER A 34 -8.30 7.39 -2.26
CA SER A 34 -8.58 7.60 -0.84
C SER A 34 -7.88 6.55 0.03
N ILE A 35 -7.61 6.95 1.28
CA ILE A 35 -7.18 6.06 2.37
C ILE A 35 -8.11 6.35 3.55
N GLU A 36 -8.71 5.32 4.14
CA GLU A 36 -9.56 5.46 5.32
C GLU A 36 -9.19 4.42 6.39
N PRO A 37 -9.03 4.80 7.66
CA PRO A 37 -9.10 6.17 8.19
C PRO A 37 -7.89 7.03 7.82
N GLN A 38 -8.06 8.36 7.87
CA GLN A 38 -6.98 9.34 7.68
C GLN A 38 -6.03 9.49 8.89
N LEU A 39 -6.44 9.01 10.07
CA LEU A 39 -5.59 8.91 11.26
C LEU A 39 -5.52 7.43 11.66
N ALA A 40 -4.31 6.92 11.85
CA ALA A 40 -4.10 5.50 12.10
C ALA A 40 -3.01 5.28 13.16
N ALA A 41 -3.13 4.15 13.84
CA ALA A 41 -2.21 3.68 14.87
C ALA A 41 -1.91 2.18 14.63
N PRO A 42 -0.94 1.57 15.34
CA PRO A 42 -0.74 0.12 15.27
C PRO A 42 -2.06 -0.64 15.46
N GLY A 43 -2.28 -1.68 14.65
CA GLY A 43 -3.51 -2.48 14.63
C GLY A 43 -4.66 -1.87 13.82
N THR A 44 -4.52 -0.64 13.28
CA THR A 44 -5.52 -0.06 12.39
C THR A 44 -5.47 -0.72 11.02
N VAL A 45 -6.64 -1.11 10.48
CA VAL A 45 -6.77 -1.58 9.10
C VAL A 45 -7.16 -0.40 8.21
N LEU A 46 -6.22 0.04 7.38
CA LEU A 46 -6.47 1.02 6.34
C LEU A 46 -7.20 0.36 5.17
N THR A 47 -8.19 1.06 4.63
CA THR A 47 -8.85 0.75 3.36
C THR A 47 -8.43 1.79 2.32
N LEU A 48 -7.71 1.35 1.30
CA LEU A 48 -7.27 2.19 0.19
C LEU A 48 -8.13 1.89 -1.02
N THR A 49 -8.76 2.91 -1.61
CA THR A 49 -9.56 2.77 -2.83
C THR A 49 -8.95 3.57 -3.97
N GLY A 50 -9.29 3.22 -5.20
CA GLY A 50 -8.64 3.84 -6.35
C GLY A 50 -8.95 3.20 -7.69
N SER A 51 -8.02 3.33 -8.62
CA SER A 51 -8.10 2.78 -9.97
C SER A 51 -6.88 1.95 -10.30
N TYR A 52 -7.07 0.94 -11.14
CA TYR A 52 -6.01 0.00 -11.55
C TYR A 52 -5.35 -0.74 -10.37
N LEU A 53 -6.08 -0.90 -9.27
CA LEU A 53 -5.65 -1.72 -8.14
C LEU A 53 -5.73 -3.18 -8.55
N LYS A 54 -4.67 -3.93 -8.24
CA LYS A 54 -4.55 -5.37 -8.48
C LYS A 54 -3.56 -5.98 -7.49
N SER A 55 -3.63 -7.28 -7.27
CA SER A 55 -2.55 -8.01 -6.60
C SER A 55 -1.70 -8.77 -7.61
N ALA A 56 -0.43 -8.97 -7.28
CA ALA A 56 0.51 -9.82 -7.99
C ALA A 56 1.41 -10.51 -6.95
N GLN A 57 1.95 -11.69 -7.28
CA GLN A 57 2.83 -12.45 -6.37
C GLN A 57 4.06 -11.66 -5.91
N TRP A 58 4.53 -10.71 -6.72
CA TRP A 58 5.68 -9.86 -6.41
C TRP A 58 5.29 -8.48 -5.93
N MET A 59 4.01 -8.24 -5.59
CA MET A 59 3.59 -6.94 -5.10
C MET A 59 4.35 -6.59 -3.82
N LYS A 60 4.88 -5.37 -3.75
CA LYS A 60 5.47 -4.82 -2.54
C LYS A 60 4.82 -3.49 -2.21
N CYS A 61 4.62 -3.22 -0.93
CA CYS A 61 4.07 -1.96 -0.46
C CYS A 61 4.96 -1.41 0.64
N LYS A 62 5.07 -0.08 0.67
CA LYS A 62 5.79 0.60 1.75
C LYS A 62 5.08 1.89 2.15
N VAL A 63 5.36 2.33 3.37
CA VAL A 63 5.01 3.66 3.84
C VAL A 63 6.29 4.45 4.07
N GLU A 64 6.27 5.74 3.75
CA GLU A 64 7.45 6.61 3.85
C GLU A 64 7.06 8.02 4.28
N LYS A 65 7.93 8.69 5.06
CA LYS A 65 7.81 10.12 5.31
C LYS A 65 8.21 10.93 4.07
N ALA A 66 7.64 12.12 3.93
CA ALA A 66 7.89 12.98 2.78
C ALA A 66 9.37 13.38 2.60
N ASP A 67 10.13 13.44 3.69
CA ASP A 67 11.54 13.80 3.75
C ASP A 67 12.49 12.59 3.65
N GLY A 68 11.95 11.37 3.53
CA GLY A 68 12.73 10.13 3.48
C GLY A 68 13.34 9.70 4.81
N SER A 69 13.04 10.39 5.93
CA SER A 69 13.59 10.06 7.26
C SER A 69 13.12 8.71 7.81
N PHE A 70 12.02 8.18 7.26
CA PHE A 70 11.44 6.91 7.64
C PHE A 70 10.86 6.19 6.43
N SER A 71 11.11 4.89 6.31
CA SER A 71 10.50 3.98 5.33
C SER A 71 10.30 2.60 5.96
N ALA A 72 9.13 2.00 5.79
CA ALA A 72 8.87 0.62 6.22
C ALA A 72 8.04 -0.14 5.19
N GLN A 73 8.36 -1.42 5.00
CA GLN A 73 7.53 -2.32 4.20
C GLN A 73 6.23 -2.63 4.96
N VAL A 74 5.12 -2.71 4.24
CA VAL A 74 3.81 -3.09 4.79
C VAL A 74 3.15 -4.10 3.87
N GLU A 75 2.36 -4.98 4.45
CA GLU A 75 1.58 -5.95 3.68
C GLU A 75 0.23 -5.35 3.28
N ALA A 76 -0.16 -5.57 2.02
CA ALA A 76 -1.44 -5.12 1.49
C ALA A 76 -2.19 -6.30 0.88
N GLU A 77 -3.43 -6.48 1.29
CA GLU A 77 -4.33 -7.47 0.71
C GLU A 77 -5.27 -6.80 -0.28
N TYR A 78 -5.30 -7.27 -1.54
CA TYR A 78 -6.31 -6.84 -2.50
C TYR A 78 -7.64 -7.52 -2.20
N ARG A 79 -8.72 -6.73 -2.16
CA ARG A 79 -10.09 -7.23 -2.03
C ARG A 79 -11.02 -6.55 -3.03
N GLU A 80 -12.04 -7.29 -3.45
CA GLU A 80 -13.19 -6.74 -4.16
C GLU A 80 -14.37 -6.70 -3.19
N ASP A 81 -14.51 -5.57 -2.50
CA ASP A 81 -15.64 -5.33 -1.60
C ASP A 81 -16.87 -4.86 -2.41
N LYS A 82 -18.04 -4.75 -1.76
CA LYS A 82 -19.26 -4.20 -2.39
C LYS A 82 -19.08 -2.79 -2.95
N ALA A 83 -18.15 -2.01 -2.38
CA ALA A 83 -17.81 -0.66 -2.81
C ALA A 83 -16.83 -0.63 -4.01
N GLY A 84 -16.30 -1.78 -4.43
CA GLY A 84 -15.32 -1.92 -5.49
C GLY A 84 -13.96 -2.42 -5.00
N PRO A 85 -12.96 -2.46 -5.91
CA PRO A 85 -11.62 -2.93 -5.60
C PRO A 85 -10.92 -2.02 -4.60
N CYS A 86 -10.26 -2.61 -3.60
CA CYS A 86 -9.53 -1.92 -2.56
C CYS A 86 -8.27 -2.70 -2.13
N TYR A 87 -7.35 -2.00 -1.45
CA TYR A 87 -6.34 -2.65 -0.62
C TYR A 87 -6.71 -2.52 0.86
N LYS A 88 -6.52 -3.59 1.62
CA LYS A 88 -6.56 -3.61 3.08
C LYS A 88 -5.13 -3.69 3.60
N VAL A 89 -4.74 -2.76 4.45
CA VAL A 89 -3.39 -2.69 5.03
C VAL A 89 -3.52 -2.64 6.54
N GLU A 90 -3.12 -3.70 7.22
CA GLU A 90 -3.04 -3.71 8.68
C GLU A 90 -1.71 -3.11 9.12
N LEU A 91 -1.76 -1.98 9.82
CA LEU A 91 -0.56 -1.29 10.26
C LEU A 91 0.07 -2.00 11.45
N GLN A 92 1.32 -2.41 11.29
CA GLN A 92 2.15 -2.87 12.39
C GLN A 92 2.64 -1.67 13.23
N GLN A 93 3.29 -1.96 14.36
CA GLN A 93 4.00 -0.92 15.10
C GLN A 93 5.24 -0.46 14.32
N LEU A 94 5.34 0.83 14.04
CA LEU A 94 6.38 1.42 13.17
C LEU A 94 7.42 2.23 13.96
N GLY A 95 7.15 2.51 15.23
CA GLY A 95 7.99 3.30 16.12
C GLY A 95 7.73 4.81 15.99
N ALA A 96 8.05 5.56 17.05
CA ALA A 96 7.83 7.02 17.13
C ALA A 96 8.50 7.82 15.98
N ILE A 97 9.55 7.29 15.35
CA ILE A 97 10.16 7.92 14.16
C ILE A 97 9.18 8.02 12.98
N ALA A 98 8.14 7.17 12.95
CA ALA A 98 7.10 7.17 11.92
C ALA A 98 5.97 8.17 12.20
N ASP A 99 5.91 8.81 13.37
CA ASP A 99 4.82 9.72 13.75
C ASP A 99 4.69 10.89 12.76
N GLY A 100 3.45 11.17 12.34
CA GLY A 100 3.09 12.23 11.40
C GLY A 100 2.56 11.73 10.06
N GLU A 101 2.63 12.56 9.01
CA GLU A 101 2.11 12.22 7.68
C GLU A 101 3.01 11.17 7.00
N LEU A 102 2.42 10.02 6.67
CA LEU A 102 3.04 8.96 5.88
C LEU A 102 2.40 8.88 4.50
N ARG A 103 3.21 8.56 3.48
CA ARG A 103 2.77 8.26 2.12
C ARG A 103 2.86 6.78 1.84
N PHE A 104 1.81 6.23 1.24
CA PHE A 104 1.74 4.85 0.79
C PHE A 104 2.27 4.71 -0.64
N TYR A 105 3.10 3.70 -0.85
CA TYR A 105 3.66 3.33 -2.13
C TYR A 105 3.38 1.86 -2.41
N VAL A 106 3.16 1.55 -3.68
CA VAL A 106 2.92 0.18 -4.17
C VAL A 106 3.76 -0.08 -5.41
N ALA A 107 4.31 -1.28 -5.51
CA ALA A 107 5.01 -1.79 -6.68
C ALA A 107 4.36 -3.10 -7.11
N LEU A 108 3.57 -3.10 -8.20
CA LEU A 108 2.92 -4.31 -8.70
C LEU A 108 3.89 -5.32 -9.34
N ASN A 109 5.10 -4.87 -9.68
CA ASN A 109 6.18 -5.69 -10.24
C ASN A 109 7.30 -5.97 -9.22
N GLY A 110 7.13 -5.56 -7.96
CA GLY A 110 8.12 -5.77 -6.90
C GLY A 110 9.39 -4.93 -6.98
N GLN A 111 9.47 -3.98 -7.91
CA GLN A 111 10.65 -3.13 -8.12
C GLN A 111 10.32 -1.65 -8.24
N GLN A 112 9.37 -1.28 -9.09
CA GLN A 112 9.04 0.11 -9.36
C GLN A 112 7.85 0.55 -8.49
N TYR A 113 8.16 1.30 -7.43
CA TYR A 113 7.15 1.90 -6.57
C TYR A 113 6.49 3.09 -7.25
N VAL A 114 5.17 3.18 -7.07
CA VAL A 114 4.35 4.33 -7.45
C VAL A 114 3.52 4.78 -6.26
N THR A 115 3.14 6.05 -6.27
CA THR A 115 2.25 6.67 -5.28
C THR A 115 1.34 7.69 -5.98
N SER A 116 0.51 8.38 -5.22
CA SER A 116 -0.37 9.45 -5.68
C SER A 116 -0.53 10.49 -4.57
N ASP A 117 -0.93 11.70 -4.92
CA ASP A 117 -1.09 12.80 -3.94
C ASP A 117 -2.09 12.49 -2.81
N PHE A 118 -3.04 11.60 -3.06
CA PHE A 118 -4.05 11.14 -2.10
C PHE A 118 -3.62 9.92 -1.26
N ALA A 119 -2.46 9.34 -1.55
CA ALA A 119 -1.97 8.15 -0.87
C ALA A 119 -1.28 8.51 0.44
N LYS A 120 -1.96 9.29 1.30
CA LYS A 120 -1.40 9.80 2.55
C LYS A 120 -2.39 9.69 3.71
N PHE A 121 -1.83 9.52 4.90
CA PHE A 121 -2.55 9.45 6.17
C PHE A 121 -1.61 9.86 7.31
N ASN A 122 -2.16 10.22 8.47
CA ASN A 122 -1.38 10.49 9.67
C ASN A 122 -1.24 9.23 10.52
N TYR A 123 -0.02 8.95 10.94
CA TYR A 123 0.31 7.83 11.83
C TYR A 123 0.68 8.34 13.23
N VAL A 124 0.24 7.61 14.25
CA VAL A 124 0.62 7.81 15.65
C VAL A 124 0.98 6.44 16.25
N ASP A 125 2.25 6.26 16.64
CA ASP A 125 2.78 4.99 17.16
C ASP A 125 2.15 4.62 18.51
N GLN A 126 1.90 5.62 19.36
CA GLN A 126 1.19 5.45 20.63
C GLN A 126 0.02 6.43 20.69
N PRO A 127 -1.22 5.98 20.42
CA PRO A 127 -2.37 6.83 20.64
C PRO A 127 -2.40 7.19 22.13
N GLU A 128 -2.46 8.48 22.46
CA GLU A 128 -2.64 8.92 23.85
C GLU A 128 -3.86 8.17 24.41
N VAL A 129 -3.64 7.32 25.42
CA VAL A 129 -4.74 6.73 26.17
C VAL A 129 -5.50 7.92 26.76
N PRO A 130 -6.79 8.14 26.43
CA PRO A 130 -7.54 9.19 27.07
C PRO A 130 -7.45 8.93 28.58
N LEU A 131 -6.87 9.86 29.33
CA LEU A 131 -6.79 9.80 30.78
C LEU A 131 -8.20 9.49 31.29
N GLY A 132 -8.41 8.24 31.71
CA GLY A 132 -9.66 7.81 32.28
C GLY A 132 -9.96 8.73 33.45
N LYS A 133 -11.14 9.34 33.43
CA LYS A 133 -11.65 10.20 34.49
C LYS A 133 -11.22 9.63 35.84
N ASP A 134 -10.48 10.41 36.61
CA ASP A 134 -10.13 10.09 37.99
C ASP A 134 -11.36 9.54 38.69
N ASP A 135 -11.30 8.26 39.02
CA ASP A 135 -12.33 7.56 39.78
C ASP A 135 -12.25 8.15 41.19
N LYS A 136 -12.97 9.27 41.40
CA LYS A 136 -13.25 9.83 42.72
C LYS A 136 -14.07 8.80 43.49
N ARG A 137 -13.39 7.77 44.01
CA ARG A 137 -13.90 6.96 45.11
C ARG A 137 -14.05 7.90 46.29
N LYS A 138 -15.29 8.40 46.43
CA LYS A 138 -15.80 9.02 47.64
C LYS A 138 -15.49 8.07 48.80
N GLN A 139 -14.63 8.51 49.71
CA GLN A 139 -14.73 8.08 51.09
C GLN A 139 -16.02 8.67 51.64
N HIS A 140 -16.96 7.80 52.01
CA HIS A 140 -17.97 8.06 53.04
C HIS A 140 -18.40 6.72 53.63
#